data_AF-A0A3D9KIE7-F1
#
_entry.id   AF-A0A3D9KIE7-F1
#
_cell.length_a   1.000
_cell.length_b   1.000
_cell.length_c   1.000
_cell.angle_alpha   90.00
_cell.angle_beta   90.00
_cell.angle_gamma   90.00
#
_symmetry.space_group_name_H-M   'P 1'
#
loop_
_entity.id
_entity.type
_entity.pdbx_description
1 polymer ?
#
loop_
_entity_poly.entity_id
_entity_poly.type
_entity_poly.pdbx_seq_one_letter_code
_entity_poly.pdbx_strand_id
1 'polypeptide(L)' 'MNIRKDTMIRISEAEGITIPNINWRERVIKVCGKGRKEGGVPFQKHLSAT' A
#
# COMPACT_ATOMS: atom_id res chain seq x y z
N MET A 1 3.63 -11.69 -0.73
CA MET A 1 3.61 -10.22 -0.80
C MET A 1 3.41 -9.70 0.63
N ASN A 2 4.48 -9.31 1.31
CA ASN A 2 4.40 -8.85 2.71
C ASN A 2 4.28 -7.32 2.72
N ILE A 3 3.05 -6.81 2.53
CA ILE A 3 2.70 -5.38 2.47
C ILE A 3 3.45 -4.56 3.55
N ARG A 4 3.54 -5.07 4.80
CA ARG A 4 4.16 -4.37 5.92
C ARG A 4 5.64 -3.99 5.71
N LYS A 5 6.44 -4.85 5.07
CA LYS A 5 7.90 -4.62 4.94
C LYS A 5 8.24 -3.66 3.79
N ASP A 6 7.50 -3.75 2.69
CA ASP A 6 7.84 -3.04 1.46
C ASP A 6 7.18 -1.66 1.36
N THR A 7 6.07 -1.44 2.06
CA THR A 7 5.24 -0.24 1.88
C THR A 7 5.14 0.63 3.13
N MET A 8 5.64 0.18 4.29
CA MET A 8 5.48 0.86 5.59
C MET A 8 4.01 1.19 5.95
N ILE A 9 3.04 0.59 5.25
CA ILE A 9 1.61 0.71 5.53
C ILE A 9 1.32 0.01 6.86
N ARG A 10 0.58 0.68 7.75
CA ARG A 10 0.14 0.07 9.01
C ARG A 10 -0.92 -0.98 8.73
N ILE A 11 -0.98 -2.01 9.56
CA ILE A 11 -2.01 -3.07 9.42
C ILE A 11 -3.41 -2.47 9.39
N SER A 12 -3.70 -1.51 10.28
CA SER A 12 -4.98 -0.79 10.32
C SER A 12 -5.33 -0.01 9.05
N GLU A 13 -4.32 0.44 8.31
CA GLU A 13 -4.52 1.14 7.03
C GLU A 13 -4.73 0.12 5.90
N ALA A 14 -4.07 -1.04 5.99
CA ALA A 14 -4.21 -2.13 5.03
C ALA A 14 -5.57 -2.83 5.09
N GLU A 15 -6.19 -2.91 6.27
CA GLU A 15 -7.53 -3.50 6.45
C GLU A 15 -8.62 -2.76 5.66
N GLY A 16 -8.41 -1.47 5.35
CA GLY A 16 -9.33 -0.65 4.56
C GLY A 16 -9.04 -0.60 3.06
N ILE A 17 -7.99 -1.29 2.58
CA ILE A 17 -7.60 -1.27 1.16
C ILE A 17 -8.51 -2.17 0.36
N THR A 18 -9.18 -1.60 -0.64
CA THR A 18 -10.00 -2.32 -1.62
C THR A 18 -9.34 -2.31 -3.00
N ILE A 19 -9.77 -3.19 -3.92
CA ILE A 19 -9.23 -3.27 -5.29
C ILE A 19 -9.21 -1.89 -6.00
N PRO A 20 -10.25 -1.03 -5.89
CA PRO A 20 -10.25 0.32 -6.45
C PRO A 20 -9.13 1.24 -5.95
N ASN A 21 -8.55 0.97 -4.78
CA ASN A 21 -7.46 1.77 -4.24
C ASN A 21 -6.11 1.48 -4.91
N ILE A 22 -6.02 0.46 -5.77
CA ILE A 22 -4.76 0.02 -6.37
C ILE A 22 -4.65 0.55 -7.80
N ASN A 23 -3.68 1.44 -8.03
CA ASN A 23 -3.26 1.79 -9.38
C ASN A 23 -2.17 0.81 -9.83
N TRP A 24 -2.57 -0.20 -10.61
CA TRP A 24 -1.68 -1.24 -11.13
C TRP A 24 -0.65 -0.72 -12.14
N ARG A 25 -1.00 0.33 -12.89
CA ARG A 25 -0.12 0.93 -13.92
C ARG A 25 1.03 1.68 -13.25
N GLU A 26 0.71 2.50 -12.26
CA GLU A 26 1.69 3.32 -11.53
C GLU A 26 2.34 2.57 -10.37
N ARG A 27 1.83 1.37 -10.03
CA ARG A 27 2.28 0.58 -8.88
C ARG A 27 2.16 1.35 -7.58
N VAL A 28 1.03 2.01 -7.39
CA VAL A 28 0.72 2.80 -6.19
C VAL A 28 -0.57 2.29 -5.55
N ILE A 29 -0.56 2.12 -4.23
CA ILE A 29 -1.76 1.87 -3.44
C ILE A 29 -2.15 3.17 -2.75
N LYS A 30 -3.40 3.60 -2.93
CA LYS A 30 -3.98 4.69 -2.14
C LYS A 30 -4.34 4.17 -0.76
N VAL A 31 -3.83 4.84 0.27
CA VAL A 31 -4.13 4.56 1.67
C VAL A 31 -4.73 5.80 2.33
N CYS A 32 -5.66 5.59 3.25
CA CYS A 32 -6.20 6.65 4.10
C CYS A 32 -5.41 6.70 5.41
N GLY A 33 -4.57 7.72 5.56
CA GLY A 33 -3.76 7.93 6.76
C GLY A 33 -4.49 8.67 7.88
N LYS A 34 -3.74 9.04 8.91
CA LYS A 34 -4.22 9.80 10.07
C LYS A 34 -4.93 11.09 9.63
N GLY A 35 -6.19 11.26 10.06
CA GLY A 35 -7.01 12.42 9.69
C GLY A 35 -7.75 12.29 8.35
N ARG A 36 -7.92 11.07 7.83
CA ARG A 36 -8.59 10.77 6.54
C ARG A 36 -7.90 11.43 5.34
N LYS A 37 -6.59 11.67 5.45
CA LYS A 37 -5.80 12.17 4.32
C LYS A 37 -5.40 10.99 3.44
N GLU A 38 -5.74 11.09 2.16
CA GLU A 38 -5.34 10.11 1.16
C GLU A 38 -3.85 10.30 0.83
N GLY A 39 -3.10 9.20 0.81
CA GLY A 39 -1.69 9.15 0.42
C GLY A 39 -1.45 7.99 -0.54
N GLY A 40 -0.54 8.18 -1.50
CA GLY A 40 -0.11 7.11 -2.40
C GLY A 40 1.15 6.45 -1.89
N VAL A 41 1.14 5.12 -1.77
CA VAL A 41 2.31 4.34 -1.37
C VAL A 41 2.75 3.47 -2.55
N PRO A 42 3.98 3.64 -3.06
CA PRO A 42 4.50 2.78 -4.11
C PRO A 42 4.71 1.35 -3.57
N PHE A 43 4.46 0.35 -4.42
CA PHE A 43 4.75 -1.05 -4.10
C PHE A 43 5.57 -1.70 -5.22
N GLN A 44 6.60 -2.47 -4.85
CA GLN A 44 7.42 -3.19 -5.81
C GLN A 44 6.86 -4.60 -6.08
N LYS A 45 7.14 -5.11 -7.29
CA LYS A 45 6.72 -6.46 -7.73
C LYS A 45 7.58 -7.57 -7.11
N HIS A 46 8.76 -7.22 -6.57
CA HIS A 46 9.76 -8.17 -6.14
C HIS A 46 9.94 -8.16 -4.63
N LEU A 47 9.66 -9.30 -4.01
CA LEU A 47 10.28 -9.66 -2.74
C LEU A 47 11.74 -9.98 -3.09
N SER A 48 12.70 -9.16 -2.66
CA SER A 48 14.10 -9.60 -2.65
C SER A 48 14.19 -10.73 -1.63
N ALA A 49 14.32 -11.97 -2.10
CA ALA A 49 14.62 -13.10 -1.23
C ALA A 49 16.02 -12.88 -0.66
N THR A 50 16.08 -12.49 0.60
CA THR A 50 17.29 -12.50 1.43
C THR A 50 16.91 -13.09 2.77
#